data_AF-A0A3D4LU93-F1
#
_entry.id   AF-A0A3D4LU93-F1
#
_cell.length_a   1.000
_cell.length_b   1.000
_cell.length_c   1.000
_cell.angle_alpha   90.00
_cell.angle_beta   90.00
_cell.angle_gamma   90.00
#
_symmetry.space_group_name_H-M   'P 1'
#
loop_
_entity.id
_entity.type
_entity.pdbx_description
1 polymer ?
#
loop_
_entity_poly.entity_id
_entity_poly.type
_entity_poly.pdbx_seq_one_letter_code
_entity_poly.pdbx_strand_id
1 'polypeptide(L)'
;MFDFLSHLGKNKELDALMQEIDSNLANNYKDAAQEALARFEQKMCDLTAQGSLKPKSQKEYADKLAVYKQTLKGFSHKDQKPYWESNS
;
A
#
# COMPACT_ATOMS: atom_id res chain seq x y z
N MET A 1 9.99 13.30 -1.66
CA MET A 1 8.81 14.19 -1.58
C MET A 1 7.73 13.51 -0.77
N PHE A 2 7.70 13.66 0.55
CA PHE A 2 6.63 13.12 1.39
C PHE A 2 6.28 14.12 2.49
N ASP A 3 5.88 15.32 2.07
CA ASP A 3 5.48 16.41 2.98
C ASP A 3 3.99 16.33 3.37
N PHE A 4 3.30 15.26 2.95
CA PHE A 4 1.85 15.09 3.10
C PHE A 4 1.43 14.31 4.36
N LEU A 5 2.32 13.55 5.00
CA LEU A 5 2.00 12.80 6.23
C LEU A 5 1.72 13.72 7.43
N SER A 6 2.17 14.97 7.39
CA SER A 6 1.99 15.94 8.46
C SER A 6 0.52 16.31 8.73
N HIS A 7 -0.39 15.99 7.80
CA HIS A 7 -1.80 16.41 7.87
C HIS A 7 -2.83 15.28 7.94
N LEU A 8 -2.44 14.01 7.76
CA LEU A 8 -3.34 12.87 7.94
C LEU A 8 -3.50 12.64 9.45
N GLY A 9 -4.58 13.19 10.01
CA GLY A 9 -4.71 13.42 11.45
C GLY A 9 -4.38 12.21 12.33
N LYS A 10 -3.48 12.43 13.30
CA LYS A 10 -3.20 11.69 14.57
C LYS A 10 -3.23 10.14 14.58
N ASN A 11 -3.49 9.45 13.48
CA ASN A 11 -3.63 8.01 13.43
C ASN A 11 -2.26 7.38 13.16
N LYS A 12 -1.41 7.43 14.20
CA LYS A 12 -0.06 6.86 14.19
C LYS A 12 -0.03 5.40 13.71
N GLU A 13 -1.11 4.66 13.92
CA GLU A 13 -1.24 3.27 13.47
C GLU A 13 -1.39 3.14 11.95
N LEU A 14 -2.16 4.01 11.29
CA LEU A 14 -2.29 3.99 9.83
C LEU A 14 -0.97 4.41 9.17
N ASP A 15 -0.30 5.43 9.70
CA ASP A 15 1.02 5.85 9.21
C ASP A 15 2.08 4.75 9.40
N ALA A 16 2.07 4.05 10.55
CA ALA A 16 2.97 2.94 10.79
C ALA A 16 2.75 1.79 9.79
N LEU A 17 1.49 1.44 9.51
CA LEU A 17 1.15 0.42 8.51
C LEU A 17 1.58 0.86 7.09
N MET A 18 1.45 2.14 6.74
CA MET A 18 1.95 2.65 5.45
C MET A 18 3.47 2.53 5.33
N GLN A 19 4.20 2.90 6.39
CA GLN A 19 5.66 2.70 6.41
C GLN A 19 6.06 1.23 6.32
N GLU A 20 5.29 0.34 6.96
CA GLU A 20 5.51 -1.10 6.88
C GLU A 20 5.28 -1.62 5.45
N ILE A 21 4.21 -1.18 4.77
CA ILE A 21 3.96 -1.49 3.35
C ILE A 21 5.11 -0.99 2.48
N ASP A 22 5.53 0.27 2.63
CA ASP A 22 6.62 0.86 1.85
C ASP A 22 7.95 0.13 2.09
N SER A 23 8.25 -0.22 3.33
CA SER A 23 9.44 -1.01 3.69
C SER A 23 9.37 -2.42 3.07
N ASN A 24 8.23 -3.09 3.15
CA ASN A 24 8.04 -4.43 2.59
C ASN A 24 8.15 -4.40 1.06
N LEU A 25 7.57 -3.39 0.40
CA LEU A 25 7.70 -3.20 -1.04
C LEU A 25 9.15 -2.91 -1.46
N ALA A 26 9.85 -2.04 -0.71
CA ALA A 26 11.26 -1.74 -0.96
C ALA A 26 12.18 -2.97 -0.82
N ASN A 27 11.81 -3.90 0.06
CA ASN A 27 12.53 -5.16 0.29
C ASN A 27 11.99 -6.34 -0.54
N ASN A 28 11.13 -6.10 -1.55
CA ASN A 28 10.53 -7.15 -2.38
C ASN A 28 9.68 -8.19 -1.63
N TYR A 29 9.24 -7.91 -0.40
CA TYR A 29 8.37 -8.79 0.38
C TYR A 29 6.91 -8.64 -0.05
N LYS A 30 6.55 -9.27 -1.16
CA LYS A 30 5.20 -9.20 -1.74
C LYS A 30 4.11 -9.70 -0.78
N ASP A 31 4.30 -10.86 -0.16
CA ASP A 31 3.33 -11.44 0.78
C ASP A 31 3.15 -10.56 2.02
N ALA A 32 4.26 -10.09 2.62
CA ALA A 32 4.21 -9.20 3.78
C ALA A 32 3.60 -7.83 3.44
N ALA A 33 3.86 -7.29 2.26
CA ALA A 33 3.23 -6.06 1.78
C ALA A 33 1.73 -6.24 1.54
N GLN A 34 1.28 -7.39 1.02
CA GLN A 34 -0.15 -7.70 0.90
C GLN A 34 -0.83 -7.82 2.27
N GLU A 35 -0.17 -8.47 3.23
CA GLU A 35 -0.70 -8.61 4.58
C GLU A 35 -0.82 -7.24 5.28
N ALA A 36 0.23 -6.41 5.22
CA ALA A 36 0.23 -5.07 5.77
C ALA A 36 -0.84 -4.18 5.11
N LEU A 37 -1.07 -4.33 3.79
CA LEU A 37 -2.13 -3.63 3.07
C LEU A 37 -3.52 -4.05 3.54
N ALA A 38 -3.76 -5.36 3.74
CA ALA A 38 -5.03 -5.85 4.27
C ALA A 38 -5.31 -5.30 5.68
N ARG A 39 -4.29 -5.25 6.55
CA ARG A 39 -4.39 -4.63 7.89
C ARG A 39 -4.71 -3.14 7.80
N PHE A 40 -4.08 -2.43 6.88
CA PHE A 40 -4.35 -1.01 6.63
C PHE A 40 -5.79 -0.78 6.18
N GLU A 41 -6.30 -1.59 5.24
CA GLU A 41 -7.69 -1.53 4.76
C GLU A 41 -8.69 -1.78 5.89
N GLN A 42 -8.46 -2.81 6.70
CA GLN A 42 -9.31 -3.14 7.83
C GLN A 42 -9.34 -2.01 8.86
N LYS A 43 -8.17 -1.49 9.24
CA LYS A 43 -8.08 -0.41 10.22
C LYS A 43 -8.73 0.88 9.73
N MET A 44 -8.58 1.19 8.46
CA MET A 44 -9.25 2.32 7.82
C MET A 44 -10.77 2.16 7.84
N CYS A 45 -11.28 0.95 7.59
CA CYS A 45 -12.70 0.63 7.69
C CYS A 45 -13.22 0.80 9.13
N ASP A 46 -12.49 0.28 10.12
CA ASP A 46 -12.84 0.41 11.54
C ASP A 46 -12.90 1.88 11.98
N LEU A 47 -11.89 2.69 11.62
CA LEU A 47 -11.84 4.11 11.96
C LEU A 47 -12.91 4.92 11.23
N THR A 48 -13.30 4.50 10.03
CA THR A 48 -14.42 5.07 9.27
C THR A 48 -15.73 4.74 9.97
N ALA A 49 -15.94 3.48 10.35
CA ALA A 49 -17.14 3.02 11.04
C ALA A 49 -17.31 3.68 12.41
N GLN A 50 -16.19 3.94 13.10
CA GLN A 50 -16.16 4.69 14.37
C GLN A 50 -16.38 6.21 14.18
N GLY A 51 -16.42 6.72 12.95
CA GLY A 51 -16.52 8.16 12.68
C GLY A 51 -15.29 8.97 13.11
N SER A 52 -14.17 8.31 13.39
CA SER A 52 -12.92 8.92 13.85
C SER A 52 -12.12 9.52 12.68
N LEU A 53 -12.38 9.06 11.46
CA LEU A 53 -11.80 9.60 10.22
C LEU A 53 -12.64 10.73 9.63
N LYS A 54 -12.00 11.86 9.36
CA LYS A 54 -12.62 12.93 8.56
C LYS A 54 -12.80 12.47 7.10
N PRO A 55 -13.85 12.92 6.39
CA PRO A 55 -14.10 12.53 5.00
C PRO A 55 -12.91 12.84 4.07
N LYS A 56 -12.21 13.95 4.32
CA LYS A 56 -11.03 14.34 3.56
C LYS A 56 -9.88 13.34 3.73
N SER A 57 -9.58 12.96 4.97
CA SER A 57 -8.53 11.98 5.28
C SER A 57 -8.90 10.59 4.76
N GLN A 58 -10.17 10.21 4.85
CA GLN A 58 -10.66 8.94 4.31
C GLN A 58 -10.41 8.85 2.79
N LYS A 59 -10.69 9.92 2.04
CA LYS A 59 -10.41 9.96 0.60
C LYS A 59 -8.91 9.81 0.30
N GLU A 60 -8.06 10.51 1.03
CA GLU A 60 -6.59 10.43 0.84
C GLU A 60 -6.05 9.02 1.13
N TYR A 61 -6.51 8.37 2.22
CA TYR A 61 -6.14 7.00 2.51
C TYR A 61 -6.68 6.01 1.47
N ALA A 62 -7.87 6.25 0.90
CA ALA A 62 -8.44 5.40 -0.15
C ALA A 62 -7.64 5.51 -1.45
N ASP A 63 -7.24 6.72 -1.83
CA ASP A 63 -6.37 6.96 -2.99
C ASP A 63 -5.02 6.24 -2.81
N LYS A 64 -4.44 6.27 -1.61
CA LYS A 64 -3.20 5.53 -1.27
C LYS A 64 -3.38 4.02 -1.38
N LEU A 65 -4.48 3.50 -0.86
CA LEU A 65 -4.79 2.08 -0.91
C LEU A 65 -4.89 1.59 -2.37
N ALA A 66 -5.50 2.39 -3.26
CA ALA A 66 -5.54 2.12 -4.68
C ALA A 66 -4.14 2.10 -5.31
N VAL A 67 -3.27 3.06 -4.96
CA VAL A 67 -1.87 3.09 -5.41
C VAL A 67 -1.12 1.83 -4.96
N TYR A 68 -1.20 1.45 -3.68
CA TYR A 68 -0.52 0.25 -3.18
C TYR A 68 -1.04 -1.03 -3.84
N LYS A 69 -2.37 -1.16 -4.04
CA LYS A 69 -2.96 -2.28 -4.78
C LYS A 69 -2.46 -2.34 -6.23
N GLN A 70 -2.28 -1.18 -6.88
CA GLN A 70 -1.74 -1.10 -8.24
C GLN A 70 -0.26 -1.50 -8.29
N THR A 71 0.56 -1.02 -7.34
CA THR A 71 1.98 -1.41 -7.21
C THR A 71 2.13 -2.91 -6.99
N LEU A 72 1.33 -3.50 -6.10
CA LEU A 72 1.31 -4.95 -5.86
C LEU A 72 0.80 -5.78 -7.04
N LYS A 73 -0.16 -5.25 -7.82
CA LYS A 73 -0.57 -5.85 -9.11
C LYS A 73 0.56 -5.81 -10.15
N GLY A 74 1.34 -4.73 -10.17
CA GLY A 74 2.51 -4.59 -11.04
C GLY A 74 3.65 -5.57 -10.69
N PHE A 75 3.69 -6.04 -9.45
CA PHE A 75 4.57 -7.10 -8.95
C PHE A 75 4.20 -8.52 -9.45
N SER A 76 3.26 -8.65 -10.38
CA SER A 76 3.02 -9.89 -11.10
C SER A 76 4.04 -10.01 -12.22
N HIS A 77 4.89 -11.05 -12.17
CA HIS A 77 5.95 -11.37 -13.14
C HIS A 77 5.59 -10.97 -14.58
N LYS A 78 5.97 -9.76 -14.99
CA LYS A 78 6.23 -9.47 -16.39
C LYS A 78 7.74 -9.60 -16.55
N ASP A 79 8.12 -10.39 -17.53
CA ASP A 79 9.50 -10.63 -17.99
C ASP A 79 10.30 -11.70 -17.24
N GLN A 80 9.74 -12.90 -17.09
CA GLN A 80 10.57 -14.06 -17.47
C GLN A 80 10.57 -14.11 -19.00
N LYS A 81 11.53 -13.42 -19.64
CA LYS A 81 11.88 -13.75 -21.03
C LYS A 81 12.57 -15.12 -20.98
N PRO A 82 12.03 -16.17 -21.62
CA PRO A 82 12.76 -17.42 -21.76
C PRO A 82 14.00 -17.12 -22.59
N TYR A 83 15.19 -17.22 -22.00
CA TYR A 83 16.45 -17.03 -22.72
C TYR A 83 16.78 -18.27 -23.56
N TRP A 84 15.93 -18.64 -24.52
CA TRP A 84 16.22 -19.78 -25.40
C TRP A 84 15.61 -19.73 -26.79
N GLU A 85 15.17 -18.55 -27.27
CA GLU A 85 14.85 -18.43 -28.69
C GLU A 85 16.14 -18.48 -29.52
N SER A 86 16.39 -19.71 -29.96
CA SER A 86 17.28 -20.25 -30.96
C SER A 86 17.85 -19.23 -31.95
N ASN A 87 19.17 -19.06 -31.92
CA ASN A 87 19.90 -18.64 -33.11
C ASN A 87 19.84 -19.80 -34.12
N SER A 88 19.14 -19.56 -35.23
CA SER A 88 19.12 -20.41 -36.42
C SER A 88 20.35 -20.16 -37.30
#